data_AF-A0A2G6C0A5-F1
#
_entry.id   AF-A0A2G6C0A5-F1
#
_cell.length_a   1.000
_cell.length_b   1.000
_cell.length_c   1.000
_cell.angle_alpha   90.00
_cell.angle_beta   90.00
_cell.angle_gamma   90.00
#
_symmetry.space_group_name_H-M   'P 1'
#
loop_
_entity.id
_entity.type
_entity.pdbx_description
1 polymer ?
#
loop_
_entity_poly.entity_id
_entity_poly.type
_entity_poly.pdbx_seq_one_letter_code
_entity_poly.pdbx_strand_id
1 'polypeptide(L)'
;MKKMDIYRSLIVGFIPILVFILSEDSLGLDYAIYLSILSGIAVFVYILLREKRKDFFILFDTFLVAVFGFVSIIFENDLFFKLKPGVIQLILLIMLSIMLFFDDKYLLKMISRYNNVENYSSQMISVMKKSMRPLFYILLVHTILIFISAFYMSKEIWGFIAGPLFYIIIGIYFLFNFIKMKRPVKKIT
;
A
#
# COMPACT_ATOMS: atom_id res chain seq x y z
N MET A 1 9.65 24.46 2.79
CA MET A 1 10.46 23.22 2.97
C MET A 1 10.87 22.74 1.57
N LYS A 2 12.16 22.47 1.32
CA LYS A 2 12.61 22.08 -0.03
C LYS A 2 12.13 20.65 -0.29
N LYS A 3 11.66 20.36 -1.52
CA LYS A 3 11.18 19.02 -1.91
C LYS A 3 12.16 17.89 -1.55
N MET A 4 13.47 18.16 -1.60
CA MET A 4 14.53 17.22 -1.21
C MET A 4 14.44 16.75 0.25
N ASP A 5 13.94 17.58 1.17
CA ASP A 5 13.85 17.22 2.59
C ASP A 5 12.76 16.17 2.85
N ILE A 6 11.68 16.21 2.06
CA ILE A 6 10.55 15.27 2.17
C ILE A 6 10.96 13.87 1.68
N TYR A 7 11.62 13.78 0.52
CA TYR A 7 12.09 12.48 0.01
C TYR A 7 13.13 11.83 0.93
N ARG A 8 14.03 12.64 1.50
CA ARG A 8 15.05 12.13 2.43
C ARG A 8 14.43 11.64 3.73
N SER A 9 13.49 12.40 4.31
CA SER A 9 12.75 12.01 5.52
C SER A 9 11.93 10.73 5.29
N LEU A 10 11.27 10.59 4.13
CA LEU A 10 10.54 9.36 3.79
C LEU A 10 11.47 8.17 3.67
N ILE A 11 12.55 8.26 2.86
CA ILE A 11 13.50 7.15 2.66
C ILE A 11 14.14 6.73 3.98
N VAL A 12 14.54 7.70 4.81
CA VAL A 12 15.14 7.43 6.13
C VAL A 12 14.11 6.81 7.08
N GLY A 13 12.84 7.19 6.98
CA GLY A 13 11.75 6.58 7.73
C GLY A 13 11.45 5.13 7.36
N PHE A 14 11.83 4.66 6.16
CA PHE A 14 11.68 3.27 5.75
C PHE A 14 12.83 2.36 6.20
N ILE A 15 13.94 2.91 6.72
CA ILE A 15 15.11 2.13 7.13
C ILE A 15 14.74 1.00 8.11
N PRO A 16 13.92 1.23 9.17
CA PRO A 16 13.61 0.18 10.14
C PRO A 16 12.85 -1.00 9.51
N ILE A 17 11.92 -0.71 8.60
CA ILE A 17 11.18 -1.73 7.84
C ILE A 17 12.12 -2.49 6.91
N LEU A 18 13.05 -1.82 6.22
CA LEU A 18 14.01 -2.51 5.35
C LEU A 18 14.92 -3.43 6.14
N VAL A 19 15.41 -2.97 7.31
CA VAL A 19 16.19 -3.81 8.23
C VAL A 19 15.36 -5.00 8.69
N PHE A 20 14.09 -4.81 9.06
CA PHE A 20 13.20 -5.91 9.43
C PHE A 20 13.12 -6.98 8.34
N ILE A 21 12.77 -6.58 7.11
CA ILE A 21 12.55 -7.52 5.99
C ILE A 21 13.81 -8.32 5.67
N LEU A 22 14.97 -7.64 5.62
CA LEU A 22 16.25 -8.30 5.31
C LEU A 22 16.70 -9.23 6.43
N SER A 23 16.45 -8.84 7.68
CA SER A 23 16.84 -9.63 8.85
C SER A 23 15.94 -10.84 9.05
N GLU A 24 14.65 -10.74 8.71
CA GLU A 24 13.68 -11.83 8.86
C GLU A 24 14.06 -13.01 7.96
N ASP A 25 14.46 -12.72 6.72
CA ASP A 25 14.85 -13.75 5.74
C ASP A 25 16.15 -14.47 6.13
N SER A 26 17.11 -13.75 6.74
CA SER A 26 18.44 -14.30 7.05
C SER A 26 18.57 -14.88 8.47
N LEU A 27 17.93 -14.25 9.45
CA LEU A 27 18.16 -14.51 10.89
C LEU A 27 16.89 -14.96 11.63
N GLY A 28 15.73 -14.92 10.98
CA GLY A 28 14.44 -15.25 11.58
C GLY A 28 13.75 -14.07 12.28
N LEU A 29 12.47 -14.27 12.60
CA LEU A 29 11.54 -13.22 13.07
C LEU A 29 12.02 -12.53 14.35
N ASP A 30 12.53 -13.28 15.34
CA ASP A 30 12.93 -12.74 16.64
C ASP A 30 14.05 -11.70 16.49
N TYR A 31 15.09 -12.07 15.73
CA TYR A 31 16.23 -11.19 15.46
C TYR A 31 15.84 -10.01 14.56
N ALA A 32 14.91 -10.22 13.63
CA ALA A 32 14.40 -9.15 12.77
C ALA A 32 13.67 -8.06 13.57
N ILE A 33 12.89 -8.46 14.57
CA ILE A 33 12.20 -7.51 15.45
C ILE A 33 13.23 -6.73 16.27
N TYR A 34 14.20 -7.40 16.88
CA TYR A 34 15.26 -6.72 17.64
C TYR A 34 16.06 -5.74 16.78
N LEU A 35 16.52 -6.17 15.60
CA LEU A 35 17.33 -5.34 14.69
C LEU A 35 16.55 -4.15 14.14
N SER A 36 15.27 -4.35 13.78
CA SER A 36 14.42 -3.26 13.30
C SER A 36 14.16 -2.21 14.38
N ILE A 37 13.86 -2.62 15.62
CA ILE A 37 13.69 -1.70 16.76
C ILE A 37 14.98 -0.93 17.01
N LEU A 38 16.12 -1.63 17.05
CA LEU A 38 17.42 -1.01 17.32
C LEU A 38 17.78 0.01 16.23
N SER A 39 17.51 -0.34 14.96
CA SER A 39 17.72 0.57 13.84
C SER A 39 16.77 1.77 13.87
N GLY A 40 15.51 1.59 14.24
CA GLY A 40 14.53 2.68 14.39
C GLY A 40 14.91 3.68 15.47
N ILE A 41 15.38 3.18 16.62
CA ILE A 41 15.89 4.03 17.70
C ILE A 41 17.17 4.76 17.24
N ALA A 42 18.10 4.06 16.60
CA ALA A 42 19.36 4.66 16.11
C ALA A 42 19.08 5.77 15.08
N VAL A 43 18.18 5.55 14.14
CA VAL A 43 17.76 6.54 13.13
C VAL A 43 17.06 7.72 13.80
N PHE A 44 16.17 7.47 14.76
CA PHE A 44 15.50 8.54 15.51
C PHE A 44 16.51 9.42 16.28
N VAL A 45 17.47 8.81 16.98
CA VAL A 45 18.54 9.53 17.70
C VAL A 45 19.41 10.32 16.72
N TYR A 46 19.77 9.72 15.58
CA TYR A 46 20.55 10.41 14.55
C TYR A 46 19.84 11.68 14.06
N ILE A 47 18.54 11.61 13.73
CA ILE A 47 17.76 12.77 13.29
C ILE A 47 17.60 13.79 14.42
N LEU A 48 17.37 13.33 15.65
CA LEU A 48 17.25 14.21 16.81
C LEU A 48 18.52 15.03 17.04
N LEU A 49 19.71 14.43 16.85
CA LEU A 49 21.00 15.09 17.03
C LEU A 49 21.39 15.96 15.82
N ARG A 50 21.18 15.50 14.58
CA ARG A 50 21.58 16.22 13.36
C ARG A 50 20.61 17.33 12.97
N GLU A 51 19.31 17.05 13.03
CA GLU A 51 18.27 17.94 12.49
C GLU A 51 17.51 18.68 13.59
N LYS A 52 17.73 18.33 14.88
CA LYS A 52 17.00 18.86 16.04
C LYS A 52 15.48 18.77 15.89
N ARG A 53 15.02 17.86 15.04
CA ARG A 53 13.62 17.64 14.69
C ARG A 53 13.18 16.33 15.32
N LYS A 54 12.03 16.37 16.01
CA LYS A 54 11.37 15.15 16.49
C LYS A 54 10.52 14.60 15.36
N ASP A 55 11.03 13.60 14.66
CA ASP A 55 10.25 12.90 13.64
C ASP A 55 9.46 11.76 14.27
N PHE A 56 8.24 12.08 14.73
CA PHE A 56 7.34 11.10 15.34
C PHE A 56 6.93 9.99 14.38
N PHE A 57 7.07 10.21 13.06
CA PHE A 57 6.76 9.20 12.07
C PHE A 57 7.64 7.96 12.22
N ILE A 58 8.93 8.14 12.50
CA ILE A 58 9.89 7.03 12.64
C ILE A 58 9.63 6.24 13.93
N LEU A 59 9.31 6.93 15.03
CA LEU A 59 8.94 6.26 16.28
C LEU A 59 7.64 5.49 16.12
N PHE A 60 6.64 6.08 15.45
CA PHE A 60 5.37 5.42 15.19
C PHE A 60 5.54 4.21 14.29
N ASP A 61 6.36 4.31 13.25
CA ASP A 61 6.69 3.20 12.35
C ASP A 61 7.43 2.06 13.08
N THR A 62 8.48 2.40 13.83
CA THR A 62 9.24 1.44 14.65
C THR A 62 8.33 0.75 15.69
N PHE A 63 7.41 1.50 16.30
CA PHE A 63 6.42 0.96 17.22
C PHE A 63 5.45 0.00 16.52
N LEU A 64 4.95 0.35 15.33
CA LEU A 64 4.09 -0.54 14.55
C LEU A 64 4.82 -1.83 14.20
N VAL A 65 6.08 -1.76 13.74
CA VAL A 65 6.89 -2.94 13.45
C VAL A 65 7.07 -3.79 14.70
N ALA A 66 7.38 -3.19 15.85
CA ALA A 66 7.51 -3.91 17.11
C ALA A 66 6.21 -4.60 17.52
N VAL A 67 5.07 -3.91 17.46
CA VAL A 67 3.75 -4.47 17.80
C VAL A 67 3.39 -5.61 16.84
N PHE A 68 3.52 -5.41 15.53
CA PHE A 68 3.18 -6.45 14.56
C PHE A 68 4.14 -7.63 14.60
N GLY A 69 5.42 -7.39 14.90
CA GLY A 69 6.40 -8.43 15.14
C GLY A 69 6.07 -9.25 16.38
N PHE A 70 5.78 -8.57 17.49
CA PHE A 70 5.45 -9.21 18.77
C PHE A 70 4.12 -9.98 18.71
N VAL A 71 3.10 -9.43 18.05
CA VAL A 71 1.85 -10.16 17.76
C VAL A 71 2.14 -11.39 16.90
N SER A 72 3.08 -11.31 15.96
CA SER A 72 3.47 -12.45 15.12
C SER A 72 4.20 -13.54 15.91
N ILE A 73 5.04 -13.18 16.89
CA ILE A 73 5.66 -14.15 17.82
C ILE A 73 4.59 -14.79 18.70
N ILE A 74 3.75 -14.00 19.37
CA ILE A 74 2.76 -14.54 20.33
C ILE A 74 1.76 -15.48 19.67
N PHE A 75 1.33 -15.14 18.45
CA PHE A 75 0.32 -15.95 17.79
C PHE A 75 0.92 -17.22 17.16
N GLU A 76 2.24 -17.33 16.94
CA GLU A 76 2.94 -18.44 16.26
C GLU A 76 2.22 -19.00 15.02
N ASN A 77 1.30 -18.23 14.43
CA ASN A 77 0.35 -18.74 13.47
C ASN A 77 0.66 -18.13 12.12
N ASP A 78 1.17 -18.98 11.22
CA ASP A 78 1.38 -18.65 9.81
C ASP A 78 0.17 -17.95 9.20
N LEU A 79 -1.05 -18.23 9.67
CA LEU A 79 -2.26 -17.58 9.21
C LEU A 79 -2.24 -16.05 9.45
N PHE A 80 -1.78 -15.56 10.60
CA PHE A 80 -1.76 -14.12 10.86
C PHE A 80 -0.79 -13.39 9.92
N PHE A 81 0.38 -13.99 9.67
CA PHE A 81 1.33 -13.51 8.67
C PHE A 81 0.69 -13.49 7.28
N LYS A 82 -0.04 -14.57 6.93
CA LYS A 82 -0.69 -14.69 5.62
C LYS A 82 -1.84 -13.69 5.39
N LEU A 83 -2.51 -13.26 6.45
CA LEU A 83 -3.65 -12.35 6.38
C LEU A 83 -3.25 -10.87 6.24
N LYS A 84 -2.05 -10.47 6.68
CA LYS A 84 -1.56 -9.08 6.61
C LYS A 84 -1.79 -8.39 5.25
N PRO A 85 -1.33 -8.93 4.10
CA PRO A 85 -1.54 -8.29 2.81
C PRO A 85 -3.02 -8.24 2.40
N GLY A 86 -3.81 -9.25 2.78
CA GLY A 86 -5.25 -9.28 2.52
C GLY A 86 -5.99 -8.16 3.25
N VAL A 87 -5.60 -7.87 4.50
CA VAL A 87 -6.19 -6.75 5.29
C VAL A 87 -5.86 -5.40 4.67
N ILE A 88 -4.60 -5.17 4.27
CA ILE A 88 -4.20 -3.91 3.59
C ILE A 88 -4.99 -3.73 2.29
N GLN A 89 -5.11 -4.80 1.50
CA GLN A 89 -5.86 -4.76 0.24
C GLN A 89 -7.36 -4.55 0.46
N LEU A 90 -7.92 -5.10 1.54
CA LEU A 90 -9.31 -4.88 1.95
C LEU A 90 -9.58 -3.42 2.32
N ILE A 91 -8.67 -2.77 3.06
CA ILE A 91 -8.78 -1.33 3.37
C ILE A 91 -8.79 -0.51 2.07
N LEU A 92 -7.87 -0.80 1.15
CA LEU A 92 -7.83 -0.15 -0.15
C LEU A 92 -9.13 -0.40 -0.95
N LEU A 93 -9.66 -1.63 -0.90
CA LEU A 93 -10.91 -1.99 -1.56
C LEU A 93 -12.10 -1.20 -1.00
N ILE A 94 -12.18 -1.02 0.33
CA ILE A 94 -13.19 -0.18 0.97
C ILE A 94 -13.07 1.27 0.50
N MET A 95 -11.85 1.83 0.47
CA MET A 95 -11.63 3.19 -0.04
C MET A 95 -12.09 3.35 -1.49
N LEU A 96 -11.75 2.41 -2.37
CA LEU A 96 -12.22 2.40 -3.77
C LEU A 96 -13.74 2.23 -3.86
N SER A 97 -14.34 1.43 -2.96
CA SER A 97 -15.79 1.23 -2.91
C SER A 97 -16.51 2.54 -2.61
N ILE A 98 -16.00 3.29 -1.62
CA ILE A 98 -16.52 4.62 -1.30
C ILE A 98 -16.44 5.52 -2.55
N MET A 99 -15.30 5.54 -3.24
CA MET A 99 -15.15 6.36 -4.46
C MET A 99 -16.04 5.92 -5.63
N LEU A 100 -16.34 4.63 -5.77
CA LEU A 100 -17.13 4.11 -6.89
C LEU A 100 -18.63 4.21 -6.67
N PHE A 101 -19.10 3.91 -5.45
CA PHE A 101 -20.50 3.73 -5.14
C PHE A 101 -21.16 4.96 -4.50
N PHE A 102 -20.41 5.92 -3.96
CA PHE A 102 -21.02 7.15 -3.42
C PHE A 102 -21.48 8.08 -4.53
N ASP A 103 -22.50 8.90 -4.26
CA ASP A 103 -23.02 9.83 -5.26
C ASP A 103 -21.99 10.86 -5.71
N ASP A 104 -22.06 11.19 -6.99
CA ASP A 104 -21.15 12.14 -7.64
C ASP A 104 -21.18 13.51 -6.95
N LYS A 105 -22.33 13.92 -6.39
CA LYS A 105 -22.48 15.18 -5.65
C LYS A 105 -21.59 15.25 -4.40
N TYR A 106 -21.51 14.15 -3.64
CA TYR A 106 -20.68 14.09 -2.43
C TYR A 106 -19.20 13.98 -2.79
N LEU A 107 -18.88 13.21 -3.82
CA LEU A 107 -17.51 13.09 -4.32
C LEU A 107 -16.98 14.43 -4.85
N LEU A 108 -17.81 15.19 -5.59
CA LEU A 108 -17.49 16.55 -6.03
C LEU A 108 -17.22 17.47 -4.86
N LYS A 109 -18.06 17.44 -3.82
CA LYS A 109 -17.88 18.24 -2.60
C LYS A 109 -16.59 17.86 -1.86
N MET A 110 -16.23 16.59 -1.85
CA MET A 110 -14.99 16.11 -1.24
C MET A 110 -13.76 16.61 -2.00
N ILE A 111 -13.73 16.44 -3.33
CA ILE A 111 -12.58 16.81 -4.17
C ILE A 111 -12.39 18.33 -4.23
N SER A 112 -13.49 19.09 -4.36
CA SER A 112 -13.45 20.56 -4.41
C SER A 112 -12.85 21.19 -3.14
N ARG A 113 -13.03 20.55 -1.97
CA ARG A 113 -12.45 21.00 -0.69
C ARG A 113 -10.92 20.97 -0.67
N TYR A 114 -10.30 20.10 -1.46
CA TYR A 114 -8.84 19.93 -1.48
C TYR A 114 -8.15 20.71 -2.59
N ASN A 115 -8.82 20.97 -3.71
CA ASN A 115 -8.14 21.47 -4.91
C ASN A 115 -8.36 22.96 -5.20
N ASN A 116 -9.23 23.68 -4.49
CA ASN A 116 -9.56 25.11 -4.80
C ASN A 116 -9.87 25.35 -6.30
N VAL A 117 -10.30 24.31 -7.04
CA VAL A 117 -10.68 24.41 -8.45
C VAL A 117 -12.19 24.28 -8.51
N GLU A 118 -12.88 25.37 -8.84
CA GLU A 118 -14.34 25.47 -8.91
C GLU A 118 -14.96 24.64 -10.06
N ASN A 119 -14.16 24.00 -10.92
CA ASN A 119 -14.59 23.46 -12.21
C ASN A 119 -14.44 21.95 -12.37
N TYR A 120 -14.70 21.15 -11.33
CA TYR A 120 -14.90 19.71 -11.55
C TYR A 120 -16.31 19.47 -12.11
N SER A 121 -16.40 19.10 -13.40
CA SER A 121 -17.66 18.71 -14.00
C SER A 121 -18.07 17.29 -13.55
N SER A 122 -19.36 17.02 -13.46
CA SER A 122 -19.90 15.67 -13.19
C SER A 122 -19.38 14.62 -14.19
N GLN A 123 -19.07 15.04 -15.42
CA GLN A 123 -18.47 14.21 -16.46
C GLN A 123 -17.07 13.71 -16.07
N MET A 124 -16.27 14.56 -15.40
CA MET A 124 -14.93 14.20 -14.94
C MET A 124 -14.98 13.12 -13.85
N ILE A 125 -15.95 13.19 -12.93
CA ILE A 125 -16.19 12.12 -11.94
C ILE A 125 -16.60 10.82 -12.62
N SER A 126 -17.49 10.89 -13.60
CA SER A 126 -17.93 9.70 -14.34
C SER A 126 -16.76 9.01 -15.05
N VAL A 127 -15.88 9.77 -15.70
CA VAL A 127 -14.65 9.23 -16.32
C VAL A 127 -13.71 8.63 -15.26
N MET A 128 -13.53 9.31 -14.13
CA MET A 128 -12.71 8.80 -13.01
C MET A 128 -13.26 7.46 -12.50
N LYS A 129 -14.56 7.38 -12.18
CA LYS A 129 -15.23 6.14 -11.76
C LYS A 129 -15.10 5.03 -12.80
N LYS A 130 -15.23 5.35 -14.08
CA LYS A 130 -15.05 4.39 -15.18
C LYS A 130 -13.64 3.81 -15.22
N SER A 131 -12.61 4.63 -14.94
CA SER A 131 -11.22 4.18 -14.86
C SER A 131 -10.92 3.36 -13.59
N MET A 132 -11.55 3.70 -12.46
CA MET A 132 -11.35 3.01 -11.17
C MET A 132 -12.09 1.69 -11.07
N ARG A 133 -13.24 1.55 -11.76
CA ARG A 133 -14.09 0.34 -11.72
C ARG A 133 -13.35 -0.97 -12.03
N PRO A 134 -12.57 -1.09 -13.12
CA PRO A 134 -11.80 -2.30 -13.38
C PRO A 134 -10.73 -2.56 -12.31
N LEU A 135 -10.07 -1.53 -11.78
CA LEU A 135 -9.09 -1.68 -10.68
C LEU A 135 -9.76 -2.22 -9.41
N PHE A 136 -10.98 -1.78 -9.10
CA PHE A 136 -11.75 -2.32 -7.98
C PHE A 136 -12.01 -3.82 -8.13
N TYR A 137 -12.46 -4.28 -9.30
CA TYR A 137 -12.70 -5.71 -9.51
C TYR A 137 -11.42 -6.53 -9.48
N ILE A 138 -10.32 -6.02 -10.04
CA ILE A 138 -8.99 -6.65 -9.94
C ILE A 138 -8.59 -6.81 -8.47
N LEU A 139 -8.70 -5.74 -7.69
CA LEU A 139 -8.37 -5.76 -6.26
C LEU A 139 -9.29 -6.68 -5.47
N LEU A 140 -10.58 -6.72 -5.79
CA LEU A 140 -11.56 -7.60 -5.14
C LEU A 140 -11.22 -9.06 -5.36
N VAL A 141 -11.01 -9.47 -6.61
CA VAL A 141 -10.65 -10.85 -6.97
C VAL A 141 -9.32 -11.22 -6.33
N HIS A 142 -8.34 -10.33 -6.38
CA HIS A 142 -7.04 -10.54 -5.76
C HIS A 142 -7.13 -10.68 -4.24
N THR A 143 -7.92 -9.83 -3.57
CA THR A 143 -8.12 -9.89 -2.12
C THR A 143 -8.74 -11.23 -1.71
N ILE A 144 -9.75 -11.69 -2.45
CA ILE A 144 -10.36 -13.01 -2.25
C ILE A 144 -9.32 -14.12 -2.43
N LEU A 145 -8.48 -14.05 -3.48
CA LEU A 145 -7.41 -15.02 -3.71
C LEU A 145 -6.37 -15.03 -2.58
N ILE A 146 -6.01 -13.89 -2.01
CA ILE A 146 -5.13 -13.83 -0.83
C ILE A 146 -5.78 -14.54 0.35
N PHE A 147 -7.05 -14.26 0.65
CA PHE A 147 -7.73 -14.93 1.76
C PHE A 147 -7.84 -16.44 1.53
N ILE A 148 -8.27 -16.89 0.34
CA ILE A 148 -8.34 -18.33 0.03
C ILE A 148 -6.96 -18.99 0.15
N SER A 149 -5.92 -18.39 -0.44
CA SER A 149 -4.56 -18.95 -0.36
C SER A 149 -4.00 -18.94 1.06
N ALA A 150 -4.40 -17.98 1.90
CA ALA A 150 -3.99 -17.92 3.30
C ALA A 150 -4.46 -19.15 4.10
N PHE A 151 -5.69 -19.62 3.87
CA PHE A 151 -6.27 -20.76 4.58
C PHE A 151 -5.94 -22.12 3.95
N TYR A 152 -5.82 -22.20 2.62
CA TYR A 152 -5.84 -23.48 1.90
C TYR A 152 -4.56 -23.83 1.13
N MET A 153 -3.60 -22.90 1.00
CA MET A 153 -2.41 -23.11 0.17
C MET A 153 -1.10 -23.05 0.97
N SER A 154 -0.04 -23.63 0.38
CA SER A 154 1.31 -23.59 0.94
C SER A 154 1.84 -22.15 1.02
N LYS A 155 2.88 -21.93 1.83
CA LYS A 155 3.43 -20.59 2.10
C LYS A 155 4.04 -19.97 0.84
N GLU A 156 4.61 -20.79 -0.04
CA GLU A 156 5.22 -20.38 -1.30
C GLU A 156 4.15 -19.92 -2.31
N ILE A 157 3.07 -20.69 -2.45
CA ILE A 157 1.96 -20.35 -3.36
C ILE A 157 1.24 -19.10 -2.86
N TRP A 158 0.95 -19.03 -1.56
CA TRP A 158 0.39 -17.82 -0.96
C TRP A 158 1.32 -16.62 -1.15
N GLY A 159 2.64 -16.77 -0.94
CA GLY A 159 3.61 -15.68 -1.10
C GLY A 159 3.67 -15.16 -2.53
N PHE A 160 3.58 -16.05 -3.52
CA PHE A 160 3.46 -15.68 -4.93
C PHE A 160 2.16 -14.92 -5.23
N ILE A 161 1.03 -15.40 -4.71
CA ILE A 161 -0.29 -14.77 -4.89
C ILE A 161 -0.33 -13.39 -4.23
N ALA A 162 0.10 -13.28 -2.98
CA ALA A 162 0.03 -12.04 -2.21
C ALA A 162 0.98 -10.95 -2.72
N GLY A 163 2.11 -11.34 -3.33
CA GLY A 163 3.13 -10.42 -3.83
C GLY A 163 3.21 -10.38 -5.37
N PRO A 164 4.11 -11.15 -6.01
CA PRO A 164 4.40 -11.05 -7.44
C PRO A 164 3.17 -11.06 -8.37
N LEU A 165 2.18 -11.91 -8.11
CA LEU A 165 0.99 -12.04 -8.95
C LEU A 165 0.21 -10.71 -9.07
N PHE A 166 0.12 -9.95 -7.98
CA PHE A 166 -0.51 -8.64 -7.95
C PHE A 166 0.08 -7.70 -9.00
N TYR A 167 1.41 -7.60 -9.01
CA TYR A 167 2.15 -6.71 -9.91
C TYR A 167 2.01 -7.15 -11.37
N ILE A 168 1.98 -8.46 -11.63
CA ILE A 168 1.77 -9.02 -12.97
C ILE A 168 0.39 -8.63 -13.49
N ILE A 169 -0.67 -8.84 -12.69
CA ILE A 169 -2.05 -8.53 -13.09
C ILE A 169 -2.22 -7.03 -13.36
N ILE A 170 -1.73 -6.18 -12.46
CA ILE A 170 -1.78 -4.72 -12.63
C ILE A 170 -0.96 -4.28 -13.85
N GLY A 171 0.24 -4.83 -14.02
CA GLY A 171 1.12 -4.52 -15.14
C GLY A 171 0.48 -4.84 -16.48
N ILE A 172 -0.12 -6.03 -16.62
CA ILE A 172 -0.86 -6.45 -17.82
C ILE A 172 -2.05 -5.51 -18.05
N TYR A 173 -2.82 -5.19 -17.02
CA TYR A 173 -3.97 -4.29 -17.13
C TYR A 173 -3.55 -2.91 -17.66
N PHE A 174 -2.51 -2.29 -17.09
CA PHE A 174 -2.03 -0.99 -17.56
C PHE A 174 -1.42 -1.05 -18.96
N LEU A 175 -0.64 -2.10 -19.26
CA LEU A 175 -0.05 -2.29 -20.59
C LEU A 175 -1.13 -2.42 -21.66
N PHE A 176 -2.17 -3.20 -21.40
CA PHE A 176 -3.31 -3.36 -22.31
C PHE A 176 -4.04 -2.03 -22.55
N ASN A 177 -4.33 -1.27 -21.50
CA ASN A 177 -4.97 0.04 -21.64
C ASN A 177 -4.09 1.04 -22.39
N PHE A 178 -2.77 1.01 -22.15
CA PHE A 178 -1.82 1.87 -22.84
C PHE A 178 -1.77 1.58 -24.34
N ILE A 179 -1.74 0.31 -24.73
CA ILE A 179 -1.78 -0.11 -26.15
C ILE A 179 -3.13 0.29 -26.79
N LYS A 180 -4.24 0.09 -26.07
CA LYS A 180 -5.58 0.43 -26.55
C LYS A 180 -5.74 1.93 -26.79
N MET A 181 -5.17 2.77 -25.93
CA MET A 181 -5.23 4.23 -26.04
C MET A 181 -4.42 4.76 -27.23
N LYS A 182 -3.37 4.05 -27.66
CA LYS A 182 -2.57 4.40 -28.85
C LYS A 182 -3.19 4.01 -30.18
N ARG A 183 -4.32 3.29 -30.20
CA ARG A 183 -5.02 2.97 -31.45
C ARG A 183 -5.84 4.20 -31.88
N PRO A 184 -5.67 4.72 -33.11
CA PRO A 184 -6.46 5.86 -33.58
C PRO A 184 -7.94 5.47 -33.55
N VAL A 185 -8.76 6.32 -32.93
CA VAL A 185 -10.22 6.20 -32.98
C VAL A 185 -10.60 6.25 -34.44
N LYS A 186 -11.02 5.11 -35.01
CA LYS A 186 -11.58 5.06 -36.36
C LYS A 186 -12.82 5.96 -36.33
N LYS A 187 -12.74 7.12 -36.98
CA LYS A 187 -13.90 7.96 -37.25
C LYS A 187 -14.88 7.11 -38.04
N ILE A 188 -16.02 6.79 -37.42
CA ILE A 188 -17.16 6.25 -38.14
C ILE A 188 -17.74 7.46 -38.88
N THR A 189 -17.47 7.51 -40.19
CA THR A 189 -18.13 8.40 -41.16
C THR A 189 -19.54 7.91 -41.43
#